data_AF-A0A7K1CM71-F1
#
_entry.id   AF-A0A7K1CM71-F1
#
_cell.length_a   1.000
_cell.length_b   1.000
_cell.length_c   1.000
_cell.angle_alpha   90.00
_cell.angle_beta   90.00
_cell.angle_gamma   90.00
#
_symmetry.space_group_name_H-M   'P 1'
#
loop_
_entity.id
_entity.type
_entity.pdbx_description
1 polymer ?
#
loop_
_entity_poly.entity_id
_entity_poly.type
_entity_poly.pdbx_seq_one_letter_code
_entity_poly.pdbx_strand_id
1 'polypeptide(L)'
;MKKYQPWVGLVFRLIVGGVLVFAGYLKAFNPSKAKMAVRAYEALPIPVANILGVALPWIEIGAGLLLILGVAVRYTSIFSGALMLLF
;
A
#
# COMPACT_ATOMS: atom_id res chain seq x y z
N MET A 1 -4.96 29.66 -9.39
CA MET A 1 -4.97 28.19 -9.15
C MET A 1 -3.74 27.66 -8.39
N LYS A 2 -2.54 28.29 -8.48
CA LYS A 2 -1.29 27.80 -7.82
C LYS A 2 -1.29 27.76 -6.28
N LYS A 3 -2.14 28.52 -5.59
CA LYS A 3 -2.10 28.67 -4.11
C LYS A 3 -2.63 27.43 -3.35
N TYR A 4 -3.55 26.67 -3.94
CA TYR A 4 -4.19 25.50 -3.32
C TYR A 4 -3.54 24.17 -3.70
N GLN A 5 -2.79 24.14 -4.80
CA GLN A 5 -2.10 22.95 -5.30
C GLN A 5 -1.27 22.18 -4.25
N PRO A 6 -0.49 22.83 -3.34
CA PRO A 6 0.25 22.10 -2.32
C PRO A 6 -0.65 21.48 -1.25
N TRP A 7 -1.76 22.12 -0.89
CA TRP A 7 -2.73 21.60 0.08
C TRP A 7 -3.51 20.42 -0.48
N VAL A 8 -3.91 20.49 -1.75
CA VAL A 8 -4.56 19.38 -2.44
C VAL A 8 -3.63 18.16 -2.47
N GLY A 9 -2.36 18.33 -2.84
CA GLY A 9 -1.39 17.24 -2.83
C GLY A 9 -1.17 16.63 -1.43
N LEU A 10 -1.17 17.46 -0.38
CA LEU A 10 -1.07 16.98 1.00
C LEU A 10 -2.29 16.11 1.38
N VAL A 11 -3.51 16.57 1.08
CA VAL A 11 -4.74 15.82 1.39
C VAL A 11 -4.75 14.46 0.69
N PHE A 12 -4.42 14.41 -0.60
CA PHE A 12 -4.34 13.13 -1.32
C PHE A 12 -3.31 12.18 -0.73
N ARG A 13 -2.14 12.69 -0.31
CA ARG A 13 -1.12 11.87 0.36
C ARG A 13 -1.61 11.30 1.68
N LEU A 14 -2.31 12.10 2.48
CA LEU A 14 -2.85 11.65 3.77
C LEU A 14 -3.95 10.61 3.56
N ILE A 15 -4.81 10.79 2.56
CA ILE A 15 -5.85 9.82 2.21
C ILE A 15 -5.21 8.50 1.76
N VAL A 16 -4.37 8.53 0.72
CA VAL A 16 -3.75 7.33 0.16
C VAL A 16 -2.86 6.64 1.20
N GLY A 17 -2.04 7.41 1.91
CA GLY A 17 -1.17 6.89 2.96
C GLY A 17 -1.96 6.31 4.13
N GLY A 18 -3.02 6.98 4.57
CA GLY A 18 -3.90 6.48 5.63
C GLY A 18 -4.62 5.19 5.24
N VAL A 19 -5.13 5.12 4.01
CA VAL A 19 -5.75 3.90 3.46
C VAL A 19 -4.75 2.74 3.42
N LEU A 20 -3.52 2.97 2.93
CA LEU A 20 -2.49 1.93 2.88
C LEU A 20 -2.08 1.43 4.28
N VAL A 21 -1.88 2.34 5.24
CA VAL A 21 -1.56 1.95 6.62
C VAL A 21 -2.70 1.15 7.24
N PHE A 22 -3.94 1.60 7.07
CA PHE A 22 -5.09 0.92 7.65
C PHE A 22 -5.35 -0.44 6.99
N ALA A 23 -5.27 -0.53 5.66
CA ALA A 23 -5.42 -1.78 4.92
C ALA A 23 -4.31 -2.78 5.28
N GLY A 24 -3.06 -2.33 5.29
CA GLY A 24 -1.92 -3.16 5.66
C GLY A 24 -2.01 -3.61 7.12
N TYR A 25 -2.44 -2.76 8.04
CA TYR A 25 -2.71 -3.14 9.43
C TYR A 25 -3.73 -4.29 9.49
N LEU A 26 -4.90 -4.14 8.87
CA LEU A 26 -5.94 -5.19 8.88
C LEU A 26 -5.46 -6.53 8.30
N LYS A 27 -4.63 -6.49 7.25
CA LYS A 27 -4.04 -7.68 6.63
C LYS A 27 -2.93 -8.29 7.50
N ALA A 28 -2.12 -7.49 8.18
CA ALA A 28 -1.01 -7.95 9.01
C ALA A 28 -1.47 -8.81 10.20
N PHE A 29 -2.62 -8.50 10.81
CA PHE A 29 -3.20 -9.30 11.90
C PHE A 29 -3.96 -10.54 11.42
N ASN A 30 -4.13 -10.72 10.10
CA ASN A 30 -4.80 -11.88 9.52
C ASN A 30 -3.98 -12.49 8.37
N PRO A 31 -2.75 -12.98 8.63
CA PRO A 31 -1.86 -13.46 7.57
C PRO A 31 -2.45 -14.65 6.79
N SER A 32 -3.30 -15.47 7.41
CA SER A 32 -4.01 -16.55 6.73
C SER A 32 -4.94 -16.03 5.63
N LYS A 33 -5.71 -14.97 5.91
CA LYS A 33 -6.59 -14.33 4.92
C LYS A 33 -5.80 -13.62 3.84
N ALA A 34 -4.71 -12.95 4.21
CA ALA A 34 -3.84 -12.27 3.26
C ALA A 34 -3.18 -13.25 2.26
N LYS A 35 -2.69 -14.40 2.73
CA LYS A 35 -2.17 -15.47 1.85
C LYS A 35 -3.24 -16.01 0.91
N MET A 36 -4.45 -16.26 1.40
CA MET A 36 -5.55 -16.75 0.54
C MET A 36 -5.92 -15.72 -0.54
N ALA A 37 -5.98 -14.44 -0.19
CA ALA A 37 -6.26 -13.38 -1.15
C ALA A 37 -5.21 -13.33 -2.27
N VAL A 38 -3.92 -13.42 -1.95
CA VAL A 38 -2.85 -13.45 -2.98
C VAL A 38 -2.91 -14.72 -3.83
N ARG A 39 -3.20 -15.88 -3.22
CA ARG A 39 -3.36 -17.14 -3.96
C ARG A 39 -4.56 -17.12 -4.91
N ALA A 40 -5.62 -16.38 -4.59
CA ALA A 40 -6.83 -16.30 -5.40
C ALA A 40 -6.61 -15.66 -6.78
N TYR A 41 -5.52 -14.90 -6.96
CA TYR A 41 -5.16 -14.37 -8.28
C TYR A 41 -4.64 -15.45 -9.24
N GLU A 42 -4.29 -16.65 -8.75
CA GLU A 42 -3.73 -17.78 -9.52
C GLU A 42 -2.51 -17.45 -10.42
N ALA A 43 -1.97 -16.24 -10.30
CA ALA A 43 -0.90 -15.71 -11.14
C ALA A 43 0.50 -16.17 -10.70
N LEU A 44 0.63 -16.73 -9.49
CA LEU A 44 1.91 -17.05 -8.88
C LEU A 44 1.92 -18.47 -8.27
N PRO A 45 3.08 -19.14 -8.24
CA PRO A 45 3.25 -20.38 -7.50
C PRO A 45 2.91 -20.19 -6.02
N ILE A 46 2.27 -21.20 -5.41
CA ILE A 46 1.81 -21.19 -4.01
C ILE A 46 2.88 -20.72 -3.00
N PRO A 47 4.17 -21.13 -3.10
CA PRO A 47 5.21 -20.65 -2.19
C PRO A 47 5.43 -19.14 -2.28
N VAL A 48 5.43 -18.58 -3.49
CA VAL A 48 5.63 -17.15 -3.75
C VAL A 48 4.43 -16.36 -3.26
N ALA A 49 3.21 -16.84 -3.55
CA ALA A 49 1.98 -16.23 -3.07
C ALA A 49 1.92 -16.15 -1.53
N ASN A 50 2.48 -17.14 -0.83
CA ASN A 50 2.54 -17.14 0.62
C ASN A 50 3.50 -16.10 1.18
N ILE A 51 4.66 -15.94 0.56
CA ILE A 51 5.65 -14.95 0.96
C ILE A 51 5.08 -13.55 0.74
N LEU A 52 4.51 -13.30 -0.44
CA LEU A 52 3.86 -12.03 -0.74
C LEU A 52 2.68 -11.74 0.20
N GLY A 53 1.82 -12.72 0.47
CA GLY A 53 0.70 -12.55 1.40
C GLY A 53 1.12 -12.14 2.83
N VAL A 54 2.36 -12.43 3.24
CA VAL A 54 2.89 -12.00 4.54
C VAL A 54 3.68 -10.69 4.44
N ALA A 55 4.47 -10.51 3.38
CA ALA A 55 5.33 -9.34 3.22
C ALA A 55 4.55 -8.09 2.80
N LEU A 56 3.54 -8.25 1.94
CA LEU A 56 2.80 -7.16 1.32
C LEU A 56 2.09 -6.23 2.31
N PRO A 57 1.46 -6.71 3.40
CA PRO A 57 0.89 -5.84 4.42
C PRO A 57 1.92 -4.88 5.05
N TRP A 58 3.14 -5.34 5.29
CA TRP A 58 4.22 -4.49 5.85
C TRP A 58 4.71 -3.45 4.84
N ILE A 59 4.76 -3.83 3.57
CA ILE A 59 5.09 -2.93 2.47
C ILE A 59 4.03 -1.83 2.33
N GLU A 60 2.74 -2.18 2.42
CA GLU A 60 1.62 -1.22 2.41
C GLU A 60 1.74 -0.22 3.57
N ILE A 61 1.97 -0.71 4.79
CA ILE A 61 2.16 0.15 5.97
C ILE A 61 3.37 1.08 5.78
N GLY A 62 4.51 0.54 5.36
CA GLY A 62 5.73 1.32 5.13
C GLY A 62 5.54 2.40 4.07
N ALA A 63 4.96 2.05 2.93
CA ALA A 63 4.67 3.00 1.85
C ALA A 63 3.69 4.10 2.30
N GLY A 64 2.63 3.72 3.03
CA GLY A 64 1.67 4.67 3.57
C GLY A 64 2.28 5.63 4.58
N LEU A 65 3.12 5.14 5.50
CA LEU A 65 3.86 5.98 6.44
C LEU A 65 4.78 6.97 5.71
N LEU A 66 5.53 6.53 4.70
CA LEU A 66 6.39 7.43 3.93
C LEU A 66 5.60 8.53 3.21
N LEU A 67 4.41 8.22 2.68
CA LEU A 67 3.51 9.20 2.08
C LEU A 67 3.00 10.23 3.10
N ILE A 68 2.62 9.76 4.30
CA ILE A 68 2.15 10.64 5.39
C ILE A 68 3.29 11.56 5.84
N LEU A 69 4.46 10.99 6.13
CA LEU A 69 5.65 11.73 6.55
C LEU A 69 6.22 12.66 5.47
N GLY A 70 5.88 12.40 4.20
CA GLY A 70 6.35 13.22 3.08
C GLY A 70 7.77 12.91 2.63
N VAL A 71 8.24 11.70 2.91
CA VAL A 71 9.56 11.23 2.51
C VAL A 71 9.48 10.65 1.10
N ALA A 72 10.37 11.11 0.21
CA ALA A 72 10.49 10.62 -1.16
C ALA A 72 9.16 10.55 -1.93
N VAL A 73 8.26 11.53 -1.70
CA VAL A 73 6.84 11.55 -2.14
C VAL A 73 6.64 11.09 -3.58
N ARG A 74 7.52 11.52 -4.51
CA ARG A 74 7.40 11.16 -5.92
C ARG A 74 7.51 9.65 -6.13
N TYR A 75 8.49 9.00 -5.51
CA TYR A 75 8.71 7.56 -5.62
C TYR A 75 7.65 6.78 -4.86
N THR A 76 7.33 7.20 -3.64
CA THR A 76 6.33 6.52 -2.80
C THR A 76 4.92 6.65 -3.36
N SER A 77 4.59 7.75 -4.05
CA SER A 77 3.29 7.90 -4.75
C SER A 77 3.19 6.99 -5.97
N ILE A 78 4.24 6.88 -6.78
CA ILE A 78 4.26 5.96 -7.93
C ILE A 78 4.14 4.51 -7.44
N PHE A 79 4.92 4.15 -6.42
CA PHE A 79 4.89 2.82 -5.84
C PHE A 79 3.52 2.47 -5.25
N SER A 80 2.93 3.38 -4.48
CA SER A 80 1.59 3.22 -3.90
C SER A 80 0.51 3.10 -4.98
N GLY A 81 0.62 3.88 -6.06
CA GLY A 81 -0.28 3.79 -7.20
C GLY A 81 -0.17 2.44 -7.92
N ALA A 82 1.05 1.93 -8.11
CA ALA A 82 1.25 0.59 -8.67
C ALA A 82 0.66 -0.50 -7.76
N LEU A 83 0.81 -0.36 -6.44
CA LEU A 83 0.23 -1.28 -5.47
C LEU A 83 -1.30 -1.36 -5.59
N MET A 84 -1.98 -0.21 -5.75
CA MET A 84 -3.43 -0.16 -5.94
C MET A 84 -3.91 -0.67 -7.30
N LEU A 85 -3.06 -0.69 -8.33
CA LEU A 85 -3.41 -1.26 -9.63
C LEU A 85 -3.27 -2.79 -9.64
N LEU A 86 -2.36 -3.33 -8.84
CA LEU A 86 -2.05 -4.75 -8.80
C LEU A 86 -2.99 -5.54 -7.86
N PHE A 87 -3.55 -4.88 -6.83
CA PHE A 87 -4.32 -5.52 -5.75
C PHE A 87 -5.64 -4.80 -5.50
#